data_AF-A0A8X7SIN2-F1
#
_entry.id   AF-A0A8X7SIN2-F1
#
_cell.length_a   1.000
_cell.length_b   1.000
_cell.length_c   1.000
_cell.angle_alpha   90.00
_cell.angle_beta   90.00
_cell.angle_gamma   90.00
#
_symmetry.space_group_name_H-M   'P 1'
#
loop_
_entity.id
_entity.type
_entity.pdbx_description
1 polymer ?
#
loop_
_entity_poly.entity_id
_entity_poly.type
_entity_poly.pdbx_seq_one_letter_code
_entity_poly.pdbx_strand_id
1 'polypeptide(L)'
;MSSCYISHSDIVECVLEKAVSGGFELWVSSLAFSYSLTLDSSPSIASEVKLYVLTLVKVIELLLDVRQGNATDDLVRKCFVSLMEASRRLEEIAEETDDDEDDGEPDEEEEESDENDSNDEDSESDDECEETEEEFLERYAKAAAELEDSEVIEEADEEDDEREIDLGHLNEIDTQKLVLALMERHHQRIVKLVPSEVISTFLNAFPIYTSFFT
;
A
#
# COMPACT_ATOMS: atom_id res chain seq x y z
N MET A 1 1.92 -7.65 -1.15
CA MET A 1 1.87 -8.90 -0.34
C MET A 1 1.17 -8.69 1.01
N SER A 2 1.45 -7.59 1.72
CA SER A 2 0.82 -7.21 2.99
C SER A 2 -0.71 -7.31 2.99
N SER A 3 -1.38 -6.69 2.01
CA SER A 3 -2.85 -6.74 1.87
C SER A 3 -3.40 -8.18 1.77
N CYS A 4 -2.80 -9.02 0.94
CA CYS A 4 -3.20 -10.43 0.80
C CYS A 4 -3.08 -11.21 2.11
N TYR A 5 -2.00 -10.99 2.88
CA TYR A 5 -1.82 -11.64 4.17
C TYR A 5 -2.82 -11.12 5.21
N ILE A 6 -3.11 -9.82 5.22
CA ILE A 6 -4.12 -9.23 6.10
C ILE A 6 -5.50 -9.84 5.81
N SER A 7 -5.87 -10.06 4.56
CA SER A 7 -7.19 -10.62 4.22
C SER A 7 -7.26 -12.15 4.32
N HIS A 8 -6.17 -12.87 4.02
CA HIS A 8 -6.17 -14.33 3.83
C HIS A 8 -4.92 -15.01 4.43
N SER A 9 -4.62 -14.73 5.69
CA SER A 9 -3.39 -15.21 6.35
C SER A 9 -3.25 -16.73 6.32
N ASP A 10 -4.33 -17.46 6.58
CA ASP A 10 -4.36 -18.93 6.56
C ASP A 10 -3.97 -19.52 5.19
N ILE A 11 -4.45 -18.90 4.11
CA ILE A 11 -4.12 -19.31 2.74
C ILE A 11 -2.65 -19.01 2.45
N VAL A 12 -2.19 -17.79 2.79
CA VAL A 12 -0.81 -17.37 2.53
C VAL A 12 0.18 -18.23 3.31
N GLU A 13 -0.05 -18.48 4.60
CA GLU A 13 0.74 -19.37 5.45
C GLU A 13 0.81 -20.78 4.83
N CYS A 14 -0.33 -21.33 4.44
CA CYS A 14 -0.43 -22.66 3.82
C CYS A 14 0.34 -22.75 2.50
N VAL A 15 0.29 -21.69 1.67
CA VAL A 15 1.02 -21.64 0.41
C VAL A 15 2.52 -21.52 0.65
N LEU A 16 2.96 -20.65 1.56
CA LEU A 16 4.37 -20.47 1.90
C LEU A 16 5.00 -21.76 2.43
N GLU A 17 4.30 -22.46 3.32
CA GLU A 17 4.80 -23.70 3.91
C GLU A 17 4.83 -24.87 2.93
N LYS A 18 3.95 -24.85 1.91
CA LYS A 18 4.00 -25.82 0.80
C LYS A 18 5.11 -25.55 -0.20
N ALA A 19 5.46 -24.28 -0.41
CA ALA A 19 6.48 -23.89 -1.37
C ALA A 19 7.87 -24.30 -0.89
N VAL A 20 8.20 -24.00 0.37
CA VAL A 20 9.48 -24.35 1.02
C VAL A 20 9.20 -24.66 2.48
N SER A 21 9.86 -25.68 3.03
CA SER A 21 9.78 -25.99 4.47
C SER A 21 10.28 -24.81 5.30
N GLY A 22 9.49 -24.34 6.27
CA GLY A 22 9.77 -23.11 7.01
C GLY A 22 9.61 -21.85 6.16
N GLY A 23 8.90 -21.94 5.04
CA GLY A 23 8.70 -20.83 4.11
C GLY A 23 8.01 -19.64 4.77
N PHE A 24 7.10 -19.90 5.72
CA PHE A 24 6.49 -18.83 6.50
C PHE A 24 7.51 -18.08 7.37
N GLU A 25 8.35 -18.80 8.11
CA GLU A 25 9.38 -18.19 8.97
C GLU A 25 10.41 -17.39 8.15
N LEU A 26 10.76 -17.87 6.96
CA LEU A 26 11.62 -17.15 6.01
C LEU A 26 10.96 -15.86 5.53
N TRP A 27 9.69 -15.93 5.12
CA TRP A 27 8.94 -14.76 4.68
C TRP A 27 8.82 -13.72 5.79
N VAL A 28 8.48 -14.14 7.01
CA VAL A 28 8.42 -13.24 8.18
C VAL A 28 9.79 -12.64 8.49
N SER A 29 10.88 -13.42 8.38
CA SER A 29 12.23 -12.91 8.59
C SER A 29 12.60 -11.84 7.56
N SER A 30 12.23 -12.06 6.30
CA SER A 30 12.42 -11.08 5.23
C SER A 30 11.55 -9.83 5.44
N LEU A 31 10.29 -10.00 5.85
CA LEU A 31 9.38 -8.91 6.17
C LEU A 31 9.96 -8.03 7.29
N ALA A 32 10.37 -8.62 8.40
CA ALA A 32 10.95 -7.87 9.52
C ALA A 32 12.23 -7.12 9.12
N PHE A 33 12.98 -7.61 8.13
CA PHE A 33 14.20 -6.96 7.63
C PHE A 33 13.92 -5.88 6.58
N SER A 34 12.84 -5.99 5.80
CA SER A 34 12.59 -5.11 4.64
C SER A 34 12.31 -3.67 5.01
N TYR A 35 11.85 -3.39 6.23
CA TYR A 35 11.53 -2.03 6.67
C TYR A 35 12.72 -1.05 6.58
N SER A 36 13.95 -1.53 6.76
CA SER A 36 15.13 -0.66 6.70
C SER A 36 15.53 -0.24 5.28
N LEU A 37 14.88 -0.75 4.23
CA LEU A 37 15.37 -0.68 2.85
C LEU A 37 14.51 0.12 1.86
N THR A 38 13.26 0.46 2.17
CA THR A 38 12.27 0.79 1.11
C THR A 38 11.52 2.10 1.30
N LEU A 39 12.13 3.12 1.91
CA LEU A 39 11.36 4.30 2.29
C LEU A 39 12.02 5.57 1.76
N ASP A 40 12.03 5.65 0.43
CA ASP A 40 12.22 6.87 -0.33
C ASP A 40 10.98 7.77 -0.19
N SER A 41 11.17 9.09 -0.28
CA SER A 41 10.15 10.13 -0.06
C SER A 41 9.11 10.18 -1.19
N SER A 42 8.31 9.13 -1.34
CA SER A 42 7.16 9.07 -2.25
C SER A 42 5.85 9.33 -1.48
N PRO A 43 4.82 9.95 -2.10
CA PRO A 43 3.49 10.11 -1.48
C PRO A 43 2.83 8.78 -1.06
N SER A 44 3.23 7.64 -1.65
CA SER A 44 2.77 6.29 -1.26
C SER A 44 3.25 5.83 0.13
N ILE A 45 4.25 6.52 0.70
CA ILE A 45 4.97 6.04 1.90
C ILE A 45 4.07 5.83 3.11
N ALA A 46 3.06 6.69 3.34
CA ALA A 46 2.14 6.57 4.47
C ALA A 46 1.35 5.26 4.40
N SER A 47 0.76 4.99 3.23
CA SER A 47 -0.06 3.81 2.98
C SER A 47 0.75 2.52 3.01
N GLU A 48 1.99 2.54 2.51
CA GLU A 48 2.91 1.42 2.60
C GLU A 48 3.33 1.10 4.05
N VAL A 49 3.71 2.13 4.81
CA VAL A 49 4.09 1.97 6.22
C VAL A 49 2.88 1.48 7.02
N LYS A 50 1.67 1.98 6.75
CA LYS A 50 0.43 1.52 7.39
C LYS A 50 0.16 0.04 7.12
N LEU A 51 0.25 -0.40 5.85
CA LEU A 51 0.12 -1.82 5.50
C LEU A 51 1.17 -2.69 6.17
N TYR A 52 2.39 -2.19 6.26
CA TYR A 52 3.49 -2.89 6.92
C TYR A 52 3.23 -3.07 8.43
N VAL A 53 2.81 -2.00 9.13
CA VAL A 53 2.41 -2.05 10.54
C VAL A 53 1.27 -3.06 10.76
N LEU A 54 0.20 -2.99 9.98
CA LEU A 54 -0.94 -3.92 10.08
C LEU A 54 -0.52 -5.38 9.87
N THR A 55 0.36 -5.62 8.90
CA THR A 55 0.89 -6.96 8.62
C THR A 55 1.72 -7.48 9.78
N LEU A 56 2.63 -6.66 10.33
CA LEU A 56 3.45 -7.04 11.47
C LEU A 56 2.63 -7.33 12.72
N VAL A 57 1.61 -6.52 13.03
CA VAL A 57 0.70 -6.80 14.16
C VAL A 57 0.10 -8.20 14.00
N LYS A 58 -0.45 -8.49 12.81
CA LYS A 58 -1.08 -9.79 12.56
C LYS A 58 -0.10 -10.96 12.62
N VAL A 59 1.12 -10.78 12.08
CA VAL A 59 2.19 -11.78 12.18
C VAL A 59 2.60 -12.03 13.63
N ILE A 60 2.77 -10.98 14.43
CA ILE A 60 3.18 -11.12 15.84
C ILE A 60 2.10 -11.82 16.66
N GLU A 61 0.81 -11.46 16.49
CA GLU A 61 -0.29 -12.17 17.15
C GLU A 61 -0.26 -13.67 16.83
N LEU A 62 0.04 -14.00 15.58
CA LEU A 62 0.12 -15.37 15.11
C LEU A 62 1.33 -16.13 15.69
N LEU A 63 2.53 -15.54 15.62
CA LEU A 63 3.76 -16.14 16.18
C LEU A 63 3.66 -16.35 17.70
N LEU A 64 2.84 -15.54 18.37
CA LEU A 64 2.61 -15.62 19.82
C LEU A 64 1.39 -16.49 20.18
N ASP A 65 0.55 -16.90 19.22
CA ASP A 65 -0.53 -17.85 19.45
C ASP A 65 0.07 -19.23 19.81
N VAL A 66 -0.45 -19.82 20.88
CA VAL A 66 0.00 -21.12 21.43
C VAL A 66 -0.13 -22.25 20.41
N ARG A 67 -0.97 -22.07 19.37
CA ARG A 67 -1.10 -23.00 18.25
C ARG A 67 0.13 -23.10 17.35
N GLN A 68 1.01 -22.10 17.36
CA GLN A 68 2.20 -22.03 16.50
C GLN A 68 3.52 -22.05 17.30
N GLY A 69 3.60 -22.88 18.34
CA GLY A 69 4.69 -22.93 19.33
C GLY A 69 6.12 -23.26 18.82
N ASN A 70 6.45 -23.03 17.56
CA ASN A 70 7.78 -23.15 16.96
C ASN A 70 8.49 -21.82 16.68
N ALA A 71 7.80 -20.68 16.81
CA ALA A 71 8.43 -19.37 16.54
C ALA A 71 9.65 -19.14 17.44
N THR A 72 10.78 -18.76 16.83
CA THR A 72 12.00 -18.46 17.59
C THR A 72 11.89 -17.10 18.28
N ASP A 73 12.40 -17.00 19.51
CA ASP A 73 12.48 -15.73 20.24
C ASP A 73 13.20 -14.63 19.41
N ASP A 74 14.14 -15.02 18.55
CA ASP A 74 14.83 -14.10 17.63
C ASP A 74 13.91 -13.53 16.54
N LEU A 75 13.05 -14.36 15.95
CA LEU A 75 12.08 -13.91 14.94
C LEU A 75 11.04 -12.97 15.55
N VAL A 76 10.50 -13.34 16.71
CA VAL A 76 9.57 -12.51 17.47
C VAL A 76 10.20 -11.17 17.83
N ARG A 77 11.44 -11.19 18.32
CA ARG A 77 12.21 -9.97 18.62
C ARG A 77 12.35 -9.08 17.39
N LYS A 78 12.76 -9.64 16.25
CA LYS A 78 12.89 -8.89 14.98
C LYS A 78 11.57 -8.23 14.60
N CYS A 79 10.46 -8.97 14.65
CA CYS A 79 9.14 -8.41 14.32
C CYS A 79 8.75 -7.26 15.26
N PHE A 80 8.98 -7.38 16.58
CA PHE A 80 8.69 -6.30 17.51
C PHE A 80 9.55 -5.06 17.28
N VAL A 81 10.85 -5.22 17.01
CA VAL A 81 11.73 -4.10 16.67
C VAL A 81 11.20 -3.39 15.43
N SER A 82 10.95 -4.13 14.34
CA SER A 82 10.46 -3.54 13.10
C SER A 82 9.07 -2.90 13.26
N LEU A 83 8.21 -3.45 14.13
CA LEU A 83 6.90 -2.86 14.42
C LEU A 83 7.05 -1.52 15.13
N MET A 84 7.91 -1.43 16.13
CA MET A 84 8.16 -0.18 16.87
C MET A 84 8.75 0.90 15.96
N GLU A 85 9.71 0.53 15.11
CA GLU A 85 10.34 1.44 14.16
C GLU A 85 9.37 1.91 13.07
N ALA A 86 8.51 1.01 12.57
CA ALA A 86 7.46 1.33 11.60
C ALA A 86 6.35 2.21 12.16
N SER A 87 5.90 1.91 13.38
CA SER A 87 4.88 2.72 14.04
C SER A 87 5.37 4.14 14.25
N ARG A 88 6.61 4.33 14.72
CA ARG A 88 7.20 5.66 14.89
C ARG A 88 7.21 6.44 13.58
N ARG A 89 7.62 5.81 12.47
CA ARG A 89 7.66 6.50 11.19
C ARG A 89 6.27 6.84 10.66
N LEU A 90 5.28 5.99 10.91
CA LEU A 90 3.90 6.29 10.56
C LEU A 90 3.42 7.55 11.30
N GLU A 91 3.81 7.73 12.56
CA GLU A 91 3.54 8.94 13.33
C GLU A 91 4.29 10.15 12.74
N GLU A 92 5.58 10.02 12.41
CA GLU A 92 6.37 11.10 11.81
C GLU A 92 5.77 11.59 10.49
N ILE A 93 5.30 10.68 9.65
CA ILE A 93 4.63 11.03 8.38
C ILE A 93 3.30 11.74 8.65
N ALA A 94 2.54 11.32 9.66
CA ALA A 94 1.27 11.96 10.01
C ALA A 94 1.49 13.39 10.56
N GLU A 95 2.54 13.60 11.35
CA GLU A 95 2.92 14.95 11.84
C GLU A 95 3.38 15.87 10.70
N GLU A 96 4.10 15.34 9.69
CA GLU A 96 4.53 16.11 8.52
C GLU A 96 3.34 16.60 7.66
N THR A 97 2.25 15.82 7.56
CA THR A 97 1.07 16.18 6.75
C THR A 97 0.13 17.18 7.42
N ASP A 98 0.17 17.33 8.74
CA ASP A 98 -0.71 18.25 9.49
C ASP A 98 -0.20 19.72 9.46
N ASP A 99 1.05 19.96 9.08
CA ASP A 99 1.69 21.30 9.08
C ASP A 99 1.43 22.11 7.78
N ASP A 100 0.74 21.54 6.78
CA ASP A 100 0.48 22.17 5.46
C ASP A 100 -0.91 22.87 5.35
N GLU A 101 -1.74 22.91 6.40
CA GLU A 101 -3.02 23.63 6.40
C GLU A 101 -2.90 25.13 6.79
N ASP A 102 -2.20 25.94 5.99
CA ASP A 102 -2.39 27.41 5.96
C ASP A 102 -2.05 27.98 4.58
N ASP A 103 -2.88 27.68 3.57
CA ASP A 103 -2.96 28.54 2.38
C ASP A 103 -4.40 29.02 2.20
N GLY A 104 -4.65 30.22 2.72
CA GLY A 104 -5.91 30.91 2.58
C GLY A 104 -6.10 31.36 1.13
N GLU A 105 -6.86 30.60 0.36
CA GLU A 105 -7.39 31.06 -0.93
C GLU A 105 -8.67 31.90 -0.72
N PRO A 106 -8.75 33.14 -1.25
CA PRO A 106 -9.98 33.92 -1.28
C PRO A 106 -10.90 33.45 -2.42
N ASP A 107 -12.19 33.30 -2.11
CA ASP A 107 -13.31 33.13 -3.07
C ASP A 107 -13.17 34.11 -4.25
N GLU A 108 -12.88 33.60 -5.45
CA GLU A 108 -13.14 34.30 -6.70
C GLU A 108 -14.41 33.72 -7.33
N GLU A 109 -15.51 34.48 -7.25
CA GLU A 109 -16.79 34.20 -7.90
C GLU A 109 -16.61 34.24 -9.44
N GLU A 110 -16.69 33.10 -10.12
CA GLU A 110 -16.70 33.04 -11.59
C GLU A 110 -18.09 33.38 -12.14
N GLU A 111 -18.15 34.44 -12.97
CA GLU A 111 -19.34 34.85 -13.71
C GLU A 111 -19.65 33.87 -14.87
N GLU A 112 -20.88 33.36 -14.88
CA GLU A 112 -21.45 32.51 -15.94
C GLU A 112 -21.47 33.22 -17.31
N SER A 113 -20.78 32.66 -18.31
CA SER A 113 -20.92 33.03 -19.73
C SER A 113 -21.55 31.89 -20.52
N ASP A 114 -22.81 32.13 -20.89
CA ASP A 114 -23.69 31.28 -21.69
C ASP A 114 -23.44 31.52 -23.19
N GLU A 115 -22.75 30.60 -23.89
CA GLU A 115 -22.68 30.63 -25.37
C GLU A 115 -22.92 29.26 -26.01
N ASN A 116 -24.16 29.14 -26.48
CA ASN A 116 -24.74 28.22 -27.46
C ASN A 116 -23.93 28.09 -28.76
N ASP A 117 -23.65 26.87 -29.21
CA ASP A 117 -23.61 26.59 -30.65
C ASP A 117 -24.13 25.19 -31.01
N SER A 118 -25.25 25.21 -31.72
CA SER A 118 -25.91 24.07 -32.34
C SER A 118 -25.41 23.96 -33.77
N ASN A 119 -24.76 22.86 -34.12
CA ASN A 119 -24.62 22.49 -35.53
C ASN A 119 -24.93 21.01 -35.76
N ASP A 120 -26.15 20.85 -36.28
CA ASP A 120 -26.78 19.68 -36.87
C ASP A 120 -26.35 19.62 -38.34
N GLU A 121 -25.38 18.75 -38.67
CA GLU A 121 -25.08 18.39 -40.05
C GLU A 121 -25.32 16.90 -40.27
N ASP A 122 -26.62 16.57 -40.46
CA ASP A 122 -27.09 15.39 -41.16
C ASP A 122 -26.51 15.39 -42.60
N SER A 123 -25.54 14.52 -42.87
CA SER A 123 -25.16 14.12 -44.23
C SER A 123 -25.37 12.62 -44.40
N GLU A 124 -26.65 12.26 -44.51
CA GLU A 124 -27.13 10.98 -45.01
C GLU A 124 -26.78 10.86 -46.51
N SER A 125 -25.62 10.28 -46.80
CA SER A 125 -25.33 9.71 -48.12
C SER A 125 -25.35 8.19 -48.02
N ASP A 126 -26.57 7.67 -47.94
CA ASP A 126 -26.91 6.24 -48.03
C ASP A 126 -26.76 5.77 -49.48
N ASP A 127 -25.53 5.47 -49.87
CA ASP A 127 -25.23 4.63 -51.03
C ASP A 127 -24.31 3.50 -50.54
N GLU A 128 -24.78 2.74 -49.54
CA GLU A 128 -24.16 1.50 -49.07
C GLU A 128 -24.33 0.42 -50.14
N CYS A 129 -23.46 0.44 -51.16
CA CYS A 129 -23.23 -0.76 -51.95
C CYS A 129 -22.71 -1.86 -51.00
N GLU A 130 -23.34 -3.05 -51.03
CA GLU A 130 -22.86 -4.22 -50.28
C GLU A 130 -21.38 -4.45 -50.62
N GLU A 131 -20.52 -4.15 -49.65
CA GLU A 131 -19.09 -4.31 -49.79
C GLU A 131 -18.75 -5.76 -50.13
N THR A 132 -17.92 -5.95 -51.14
CA THR A 132 -17.42 -7.29 -51.47
C THR A 132 -16.34 -7.70 -50.46
N GLU A 133 -16.18 -9.00 -50.22
CA GLU A 133 -15.18 -9.54 -49.28
C GLU A 133 -13.75 -9.02 -49.56
N GLU A 134 -13.42 -8.79 -50.84
CA GLU A 134 -12.11 -8.27 -51.25
C GLU A 134 -11.89 -6.82 -50.80
N GLU A 135 -12.90 -5.97 -50.91
CA GLU A 135 -12.86 -4.57 -50.46
C GLU A 135 -12.75 -4.46 -48.93
N PHE A 136 -13.46 -5.34 -48.20
CA PHE A 136 -13.35 -5.43 -46.74
C PHE A 136 -11.93 -5.81 -46.30
N LEU A 137 -11.34 -6.81 -46.95
CA LEU A 137 -9.97 -7.24 -46.66
C LEU A 137 -8.93 -6.17 -47.01
N GLU A 138 -9.13 -5.45 -48.11
CA GLU A 138 -8.22 -4.37 -48.52
C GLU A 138 -8.29 -3.18 -47.54
N ARG A 139 -9.48 -2.82 -47.04
CA ARG A 139 -9.63 -1.79 -46.01
C ARG A 139 -8.96 -2.19 -44.71
N TYR A 140 -9.11 -3.45 -44.29
CA TYR A 140 -8.49 -3.96 -43.07
C TYR A 140 -6.96 -4.03 -43.19
N ALA A 141 -6.44 -4.50 -44.33
CA ALA A 141 -5.01 -4.53 -44.60
C ALA A 141 -4.41 -3.11 -44.59
N LYS A 142 -5.12 -2.15 -45.18
CA LYS A 142 -4.70 -0.74 -45.19
C LYS A 142 -4.71 -0.13 -43.78
N ALA A 143 -5.77 -0.37 -43.00
CA ALA A 143 -5.86 0.12 -41.63
C ALA A 143 -4.78 -0.48 -40.73
N ALA A 144 -4.46 -1.78 -40.90
CA ALA A 144 -3.38 -2.43 -40.16
C ALA A 144 -2.00 -1.86 -40.52
N ALA A 145 -1.73 -1.64 -41.81
CA ALA A 145 -0.48 -1.03 -42.27
C ALA A 145 -0.32 0.41 -41.78
N GLU A 146 -1.42 1.17 -41.73
CA GLU A 146 -1.43 2.55 -41.23
C GLU A 146 -1.20 2.61 -39.71
N LEU A 147 -1.73 1.63 -38.97
CA LEU A 147 -1.45 1.44 -37.53
C LEU A 147 0.01 1.06 -37.26
N GLU A 148 0.61 0.20 -38.09
CA GLU A 148 2.03 -0.20 -37.98
C GLU A 148 2.96 0.97 -38.30
N ASP A 149 2.66 1.77 -39.33
CA ASP A 149 3.43 2.97 -39.68
C ASP A 149 3.22 4.14 -38.70
N SER A 150 2.07 4.17 -38.00
CA SER A 150 1.78 5.15 -36.93
C SER A 150 2.13 4.66 -35.53
N GLU A 151 2.66 3.44 -35.38
CA GLU A 151 3.13 2.91 -34.09
C GLU A 151 4.45 3.61 -33.73
N VAL A 152 4.34 4.88 -33.37
CA VAL A 152 5.13 5.40 -32.26
C VAL A 152 4.77 4.46 -31.12
N ILE A 153 5.72 3.60 -30.74
CA ILE A 153 5.72 2.97 -29.44
C ILE A 153 5.57 4.13 -28.48
N GLU A 154 4.36 4.38 -27.96
CA GLU A 154 4.23 5.09 -26.70
C GLU A 154 5.03 4.21 -25.73
N GLU A 155 6.31 4.59 -25.54
CA GLU A 155 6.98 4.28 -24.30
C GLU A 155 5.98 4.73 -23.26
N ALA A 156 5.35 3.76 -22.58
CA ALA A 156 4.39 4.04 -21.54
C ALA A 156 5.03 5.10 -20.66
N ASP A 157 4.43 6.28 -20.67
CA ASP A 157 4.89 7.39 -19.87
C ASP A 157 4.91 6.89 -18.43
N GLU A 158 6.11 6.72 -17.85
CA GLU A 158 6.29 6.32 -16.44
C GLU A 158 5.88 7.48 -15.49
N GLU A 159 5.10 8.46 -15.95
CA GLU A 159 4.64 9.63 -15.20
C GLU A 159 3.41 9.34 -14.30
N ASP A 160 3.20 8.11 -13.83
CA ASP A 160 2.05 7.82 -12.94
C ASP A 160 2.29 6.75 -11.85
N ASP A 161 3.56 6.45 -11.54
CA ASP A 161 3.91 5.57 -10.43
C ASP A 161 3.91 6.31 -9.06
N GLU A 162 3.44 7.56 -9.01
CA GLU A 162 3.26 8.33 -7.77
C GLU A 162 1.83 8.26 -7.20
N ARG A 163 0.97 7.39 -7.74
CA ARG A 163 -0.39 7.21 -7.23
C ARG A 163 -0.37 6.63 -5.81
N GLU A 164 -1.07 7.31 -4.91
CA GLU A 164 -1.29 6.81 -3.55
C GLU A 164 -1.99 5.44 -3.59
N ILE A 165 -1.52 4.50 -2.77
CA ILE A 165 -2.14 3.19 -2.64
C ILE A 165 -3.52 3.35 -1.98
N ASP A 166 -4.58 3.07 -2.72
CA ASP A 166 -5.93 2.93 -2.14
C ASP A 166 -6.00 1.70 -1.21
N LEU A 167 -6.04 1.98 0.09
CA LEU A 167 -6.14 0.96 1.14
C LEU A 167 -7.57 0.44 1.35
N GLY A 168 -8.58 1.09 0.77
CA GLY A 168 -10.00 0.81 1.02
C GLY A 168 -10.30 0.70 2.52
N HIS A 169 -10.96 -0.39 2.93
CA HIS A 169 -11.32 -0.65 4.34
C HIS A 169 -10.13 -0.71 5.31
N LEU A 170 -8.91 -0.95 4.82
CA LEU A 170 -7.71 -0.96 5.69
C LEU A 170 -7.33 0.44 6.14
N ASN A 171 -7.79 1.48 5.44
CA ASN A 171 -7.56 2.86 5.85
C ASN A 171 -8.30 3.22 7.14
N GLU A 172 -9.47 2.62 7.38
CA GLU A 172 -10.31 2.89 8.56
C GLU A 172 -9.74 2.26 9.85
N ILE A 173 -8.72 1.41 9.73
CA ILE A 173 -8.14 0.71 10.87
C ILE A 173 -7.22 1.66 11.65
N ASP A 174 -7.59 1.87 12.92
CA ASP A 174 -6.76 2.57 13.91
C ASP A 174 -5.54 1.71 14.29
N THR A 175 -4.41 1.99 13.61
CA THR A 175 -3.14 1.30 13.82
C THR A 175 -2.59 1.55 15.22
N GLN A 176 -2.70 2.78 15.74
CA GLN A 176 -2.17 3.13 17.06
C GLN A 176 -2.87 2.30 18.14
N LYS A 177 -4.20 2.18 18.09
CA LYS A 177 -4.96 1.36 19.03
C LYS A 177 -4.63 -0.13 18.93
N LEU A 178 -4.40 -0.65 17.72
CA LEU A 178 -3.98 -2.04 17.53
C LEU A 178 -2.60 -2.30 18.11
N VAL A 179 -1.63 -1.43 17.85
CA VAL A 179 -0.28 -1.52 18.40
C VAL A 179 -0.33 -1.42 19.93
N LEU A 180 -1.11 -0.49 20.48
CA LEU A 180 -1.35 -0.37 21.92
C LEU A 180 -1.86 -1.67 22.55
N ALA A 181 -2.92 -2.24 21.99
CA ALA A 181 -3.49 -3.49 22.49
C ALA A 181 -2.49 -4.66 22.42
N LEU A 182 -1.67 -4.72 21.37
CA LEU A 182 -0.63 -5.74 21.22
C LEU A 182 0.48 -5.58 22.25
N MET A 183 0.96 -4.35 22.45
CA MET A 183 2.02 -4.02 23.41
C MET A 183 1.57 -4.33 24.84
N GLU A 184 0.35 -3.92 25.20
CA GLU A 184 -0.22 -4.23 26.52
C GLU A 184 -0.33 -5.74 26.75
N ARG A 185 -0.83 -6.49 25.76
CA ARG A 185 -1.00 -7.95 25.88
C ARG A 185 0.32 -8.70 26.04
N HIS A 186 1.40 -8.21 25.42
CA HIS A 186 2.68 -8.93 25.32
C HIS A 186 3.85 -8.22 26.01
N HIS A 187 3.59 -7.22 26.85
CA HIS A 187 4.60 -6.34 27.46
C HIS A 187 5.78 -7.12 28.12
N GLN A 188 5.50 -8.20 28.84
CA GLN A 188 6.53 -9.05 29.47
C GLN A 188 7.50 -9.66 28.45
N ARG A 189 7.00 -10.10 27.29
CA ARG A 189 7.86 -10.64 26.23
C ARG A 189 8.66 -9.53 25.57
N ILE A 190 8.04 -8.38 25.35
CA ILE A 190 8.68 -7.22 24.72
C ILE A 190 9.86 -6.75 25.56
N VAL A 191 9.65 -6.52 26.87
CA VAL A 191 10.70 -6.08 27.81
C VAL A 191 11.88 -7.06 27.86
N LYS A 192 11.62 -8.36 27.68
CA LYS A 192 12.66 -9.40 27.70
C LYS A 192 13.43 -9.51 26.38
N LEU A 193 12.75 -9.35 25.25
CA LEU A 193 13.29 -9.66 23.93
C LEU A 193 13.85 -8.43 23.21
N VAL A 194 13.20 -7.27 23.36
CA VAL A 194 13.51 -6.06 22.60
C VAL A 194 14.60 -5.24 23.32
N PRO A 195 15.61 -4.72 22.60
CA PRO A 195 16.62 -3.85 23.19
C PRO A 195 16.00 -2.60 23.84
N SER A 196 16.49 -2.23 25.02
CA SER A 196 15.95 -1.08 25.78
C SER A 196 16.04 0.25 25.02
N GLU A 197 17.04 0.40 24.15
CA GLU A 197 17.20 1.58 23.28
C GLU A 197 16.03 1.73 22.32
N VAL A 198 15.60 0.64 21.67
CA VAL A 198 14.44 0.63 20.76
C VAL A 198 13.16 0.95 21.54
N ILE A 199 12.97 0.37 22.72
CA ILE A 199 11.82 0.66 23.58
C ILE A 199 11.81 2.15 23.98
N SER A 200 12.95 2.71 24.40
CA SER A 200 13.03 4.11 24.80
C SER A 200 12.71 5.06 23.65
N THR A 201 13.22 4.79 22.45
CA THR A 201 12.93 5.60 21.26
C THR A 201 11.46 5.54 20.90
N PHE A 202 10.85 4.35 20.96
CA PHE A 202 9.42 4.17 20.75
C PHE A 202 8.58 4.95 21.78
N LEU A 203 8.92 4.87 23.06
CA LEU A 203 8.19 5.59 24.12
C LEU A 203 8.32 7.12 24.02
N ASN A 204 9.41 7.64 23.46
CA ASN A 204 9.54 9.07 23.21
C ASN A 204 8.55 9.56 22.14
N ALA A 205 8.34 8.77 21.08
CA ALA A 205 7.34 9.06 20.06
C ALA A 205 5.91 8.79 20.57
N PHE A 206 5.73 7.79 21.44
CA PHE A 206 4.42 7.43 21.99
C PHE A 206 4.39 7.41 23.53
N PRO A 207 4.34 8.58 24.20
CA PRO A 207 4.37 8.67 25.66
C PRO A 207 3.22 7.91 26.35
N ILE A 208 2.09 7.72 25.64
CA ILE A 208 0.90 6.98 26.11
C ILE A 208 1.25 5.54 26.53
N TYR A 209 2.30 4.96 25.94
CA TYR A 209 2.69 3.58 26.17
C TYR A 209 3.58 3.40 27.41
N THR A 210 4.07 4.48 28.02
CA THR A 210 5.08 4.43 29.09
C THR A 210 4.63 3.58 30.29
N SER A 211 3.35 3.65 30.63
CA SER A 211 2.76 2.92 31.77
C SER A 211 2.85 1.40 31.66
N PHE A 212 3.02 0.85 30.45
CA PHE A 212 3.11 -0.61 30.23
C PHE A 212 4.54 -1.16 30.39
N PHE A 213 5.53 -0.27 30.38
CA PHE A 213 6.97 -0.61 30.39
C PHE A 213 7.69 -0.18 31.68
N THR A 214 6.94 0.36 32.65
CA THR A 214 7.45 0.71 34.00
C THR A 214 7.24 -0.44 34.97
#